data_AF-A0A392TNA9-F1
#
_entry.id   AF-A0A392TNA9-F1
#
_cell.length_a   1.000
_cell.length_b   1.000
_cell.length_c   1.000
_cell.angle_alpha   90.00
_cell.angle_beta   90.00
_cell.angle_gamma   90.00
#
_symmetry.space_group_name_H-M   'P 1'
#
loop_
_entity.id
_entity.type
_entity.pdbx_description
1 polymer ?
#
loop_
_entity_poly.entity_id
_entity_poly.type
_entity_poly.pdbx_seq_one_letter_code
_entity_poly.pdbx_strand_id
1 'polypeptide(L)'
;RDQGPQRSPMRHSHRRNYHSPPHDEHRRSPRSDEERHIGPLTRRVIRVPLPVGLEKPPLMDTYDGSADPDDHIENIEVVLDYRGAQG
;
A
#
# COMPACT_ATOMS: atom_id res chain seq x y z
N ARG A 1 -18.73 10.24 -66.65
CA ARG A 1 -18.55 11.56 -67.29
C ARG A 1 -18.36 12.58 -66.18
N ASP A 2 -17.18 13.18 -66.12
CA ASP A 2 -16.85 14.36 -65.32
C ASP A 2 -17.78 15.54 -65.59
N GLN A 3 -17.98 16.39 -64.57
CA GLN A 3 -17.60 17.81 -64.61
C GLN A 3 -17.89 18.49 -63.26
N GLY A 4 -16.87 19.17 -62.72
CA GLY A 4 -16.94 19.96 -61.49
C GLY A 4 -17.49 21.38 -61.69
N PRO A 5 -16.93 22.38 -61.00
CA PRO A 5 -17.35 22.78 -59.65
C PRO A 5 -17.74 24.27 -59.61
N GLN A 6 -18.62 24.73 -58.70
CA GLN A 6 -18.65 26.16 -58.34
C GLN A 6 -19.14 26.43 -56.90
N ARG A 7 -18.15 26.73 -56.05
CA ARG A 7 -18.03 27.82 -55.05
C ARG A 7 -19.30 28.33 -54.33
N SER A 8 -19.20 28.25 -53.00
CA SER A 8 -20.08 28.73 -51.94
C SER A 8 -20.34 30.24 -51.93
N PRO A 9 -21.44 30.69 -51.30
CA PRO A 9 -21.49 32.02 -50.70
C PRO A 9 -21.67 32.00 -49.18
N MET A 10 -20.98 32.96 -48.57
CA MET A 10 -21.40 33.79 -47.43
C MET A 10 -21.53 33.22 -46.00
N ARG A 11 -20.61 33.75 -45.19
CA ARG A 11 -20.82 34.42 -43.89
C ARG A 11 -21.06 33.53 -42.66
N HIS A 12 -20.04 33.50 -41.79
CA HIS A 12 -20.25 33.91 -40.39
C HIS A 12 -18.92 34.39 -39.76
N SER A 13 -18.93 35.64 -39.29
CA SER A 13 -18.15 36.07 -38.13
C SER A 13 -18.36 35.06 -36.98
N HIS A 14 -17.41 34.79 -36.08
CA HIS A 14 -17.06 35.65 -34.95
C HIS A 14 -15.68 35.26 -34.43
N ARG A 15 -14.80 36.25 -34.24
CA ARG A 15 -13.64 36.13 -33.36
C ARG A 15 -14.11 35.70 -31.97
N ARG A 16 -13.46 34.72 -31.36
CA ARG A 16 -13.34 34.62 -29.89
C ARG A 16 -12.06 33.88 -29.53
N ASN A 17 -11.05 34.66 -29.13
CA ASN A 17 -9.95 34.25 -28.28
C ASN A 17 -10.49 33.44 -27.11
N TYR A 18 -10.02 32.22 -26.91
CA TYR A 18 -9.79 31.66 -25.57
C TYR A 18 -8.59 30.72 -25.67
N HIS A 19 -7.45 31.26 -25.25
CA HIS A 19 -6.37 30.57 -24.53
C HIS A 19 -6.63 29.06 -24.35
N SER A 20 -5.96 28.22 -25.14
CA SER A 20 -5.76 26.83 -24.69
C SER A 20 -5.02 26.90 -23.36
N PRO A 21 -5.56 26.35 -22.26
CA PRO A 21 -4.80 26.27 -21.01
C PRO A 21 -3.51 25.49 -21.30
N PRO A 22 -2.34 25.91 -20.77
CA PRO A 22 -1.14 25.12 -20.90
C PRO A 22 -1.42 23.72 -20.33
N HIS A 23 -0.88 22.71 -21.03
CA HIS A 23 -0.90 21.32 -20.57
C HIS A 23 -0.39 21.26 -19.13
N ASP A 24 -1.33 21.03 -18.21
CA ASP A 24 -1.06 20.91 -16.79
C ASP A 24 -0.43 19.52 -16.53
N GLU A 25 0.80 19.33 -17.00
CA GLU A 25 1.63 18.13 -16.76
C GLU A 25 2.05 17.99 -15.28
N HIS A 26 1.44 18.75 -14.38
CA HIS A 26 1.77 18.77 -12.97
C HIS A 26 0.54 18.67 -12.06
N ARG A 27 -0.52 17.96 -12.50
CA ARG A 27 -1.25 17.10 -11.54
C ARG A 27 -0.35 15.94 -11.14
N ARG A 28 0.79 16.26 -10.50
CA ARG A 28 1.32 15.40 -9.45
C ARG A 28 0.12 15.16 -8.56
N SER A 29 -0.35 13.93 -8.51
CA SER A 29 -1.19 13.47 -7.41
C SER A 29 -0.63 14.14 -6.15
N PRO A 30 -1.44 14.86 -5.33
CA PRO A 30 -0.95 15.34 -4.05
C PRO A 30 -0.22 14.15 -3.45
N ARG A 31 1.10 14.32 -3.19
CA ARG A 31 2.01 13.25 -2.77
C ARG A 31 1.17 12.32 -1.94
N SER A 32 0.89 11.13 -2.48
CA SER A 32 -0.04 10.19 -1.88
C SER A 32 0.27 10.26 -0.39
N ASP A 33 -0.68 10.73 0.41
CA ASP A 33 -0.56 10.78 1.87
C ASP A 33 -0.69 9.32 2.35
N GLU A 34 0.15 8.48 1.76
CA GLU A 34 0.59 7.17 2.20
C GLU A 34 1.54 7.31 3.40
N GLU A 35 1.64 8.52 4.00
CA GLU A 35 1.52 8.60 5.45
C GLU A 35 0.19 7.93 5.80
N ARG A 36 0.20 6.58 5.76
CA ARG A 36 -0.94 5.67 5.86
C ARG A 36 -1.92 6.38 6.76
N HIS A 37 -3.13 6.70 6.29
CA HIS A 37 -4.11 7.41 7.10
C HIS A 37 -4.44 6.58 8.36
N ILE A 38 -3.52 6.59 9.32
CA ILE A 38 -3.52 5.83 10.55
C ILE A 38 -4.36 6.73 11.42
N GLY A 39 -5.66 6.42 11.43
CA GLY A 39 -6.62 7.15 12.23
C GLY A 39 -6.16 7.28 13.69
N PRO A 40 -6.73 8.23 14.44
CA PRO A 40 -6.32 8.48 15.83
C PRO A 40 -6.37 7.23 16.70
N LEU A 41 -7.26 6.28 16.40
CA LEU A 41 -7.32 4.97 17.05
C LEU A 41 -6.11 4.11 16.71
N THR A 42 -5.87 3.81 15.43
CA THR A 42 -4.77 2.97 14.97
C THR A 42 -3.42 3.51 15.45
N ARG A 43 -3.27 4.84 15.49
CA ARG A 43 -2.05 5.50 15.97
C ARG A 43 -1.82 5.29 17.46
N ARG A 44 -2.89 5.18 18.25
CA ARG A 44 -2.82 4.85 19.67
C ARG A 44 -2.49 3.37 19.86
N VAL A 45 -3.14 2.48 19.12
CA VAL A 45 -2.92 1.02 19.24
C VAL A 45 -1.47 0.64 18.94
N ILE A 46 -0.86 1.15 17.87
CA ILE A 46 0.53 0.83 17.50
C ILE A 46 1.56 1.37 18.51
N ARG A 47 1.21 2.40 19.29
CA ARG A 47 2.11 3.01 20.28
C ARG A 47 2.09 2.31 21.64
N VAL A 48 1.11 1.46 21.90
CA VAL A 48 1.04 0.70 23.15
C VAL A 48 2.03 -0.48 23.06
N PRO A 49 2.85 -0.74 24.10
CA PRO A 49 3.73 -1.91 24.11
C PRO A 49 2.91 -3.20 24.00
N LEU A 50 3.47 -4.22 23.34
CA LEU A 50 2.85 -5.54 23.31
C LEU A 50 2.74 -6.08 24.74
N PRO A 51 1.59 -6.65 25.13
CA PRO A 51 1.48 -7.33 26.40
C PRO A 51 2.33 -8.61 26.36
N VAL A 52 2.82 -9.01 27.55
CA VAL A 52 3.59 -10.26 27.75
C VAL A 52 2.78 -11.44 27.20
N GLY A 53 3.42 -12.30 26.41
CA GLY A 53 2.78 -13.44 25.76
C GLY A 53 2.16 -13.15 24.39
N LEU A 54 2.00 -11.88 23.99
CA LEU A 54 1.70 -11.49 22.59
C LEU A 54 2.92 -10.97 21.83
N GLU A 55 4.11 -11.19 22.40
CA GLU A 55 5.38 -10.93 21.74
C GLU A 55 5.60 -11.91 20.60
N LYS A 56 6.57 -11.66 19.72
CA LYS A 56 6.86 -12.61 18.64
C LYS A 56 7.33 -13.95 19.26
N PRO A 57 6.75 -15.10 18.89
CA PRO A 57 7.22 -16.37 19.38
C PRO A 57 8.66 -16.62 18.90
N PRO A 58 9.46 -17.39 19.67
CA PRO A 58 10.69 -17.93 19.12
C PRO A 58 10.38 -18.75 17.87
N LEU A 59 11.34 -18.81 16.95
CA LEU A 59 11.22 -19.64 15.76
C LEU A 59 11.22 -21.11 16.21
N MET A 60 10.32 -21.94 15.67
CA MET A 60 10.48 -23.39 15.79
C MET A 60 11.69 -23.79 14.97
N ASP A 61 12.77 -24.10 15.66
CA ASP A 61 13.96 -24.61 14.99
C ASP A 61 13.74 -26.06 14.57
N THR A 62 14.45 -26.48 13.53
CA THR A 62 14.47 -27.89 13.12
C THR A 62 15.65 -28.55 13.80
N TYR A 63 15.41 -29.62 14.57
CA TYR A 63 16.49 -30.37 15.19
C TYR A 63 17.25 -31.19 14.14
N ASP A 64 18.45 -30.74 13.81
CA ASP A 64 19.37 -31.43 12.90
C ASP A 64 20.36 -32.35 13.63
N GLY A 65 20.24 -32.45 14.97
CA GLY A 65 21.13 -33.23 15.82
C GLY A 65 22.48 -32.58 16.11
N SER A 66 22.71 -31.34 15.68
CA SER A 66 23.93 -30.57 16.00
C SER A 66 23.78 -29.70 17.25
N ALA A 67 22.56 -29.26 17.55
CA ALA A 67 22.21 -28.53 18.77
C ALA A 67 22.03 -29.49 19.96
N ASP A 68 22.13 -28.94 21.16
CA ASP A 68 21.83 -29.70 22.38
C ASP A 68 20.34 -30.12 22.40
N PRO A 69 20.01 -31.36 22.81
CA PRO A 69 18.63 -31.80 22.87
C PRO A 69 17.76 -31.01 23.86
N ASP A 70 18.33 -30.58 25.00
CA ASP A 70 17.58 -29.85 26.03
C ASP A 70 17.19 -28.46 25.50
N ASP A 71 18.11 -27.77 24.82
CA ASP A 71 17.83 -26.49 24.16
C ASP A 71 16.69 -26.61 23.13
N HIS A 72 16.63 -27.72 22.38
CA HIS A 72 15.56 -27.94 21.41
C HIS A 72 14.21 -28.21 22.08
N ILE A 73 14.20 -28.93 23.20
CA ILE A 73 12.98 -29.17 23.99
C ILE A 73 12.46 -27.84 24.55
N GLU A 74 13.33 -27.00 25.11
CA GLU A 74 12.95 -25.66 25.58
C GLU A 74 12.31 -24.83 24.46
N ASN A 75 12.87 -24.85 23.24
CA ASN A 75 12.29 -24.18 22.09
C ASN A 75 10.85 -24.66 21.80
N ILE A 76 10.63 -25.98 21.83
CA ILE A 76 9.29 -26.57 21.63
C ILE A 76 8.32 -26.09 22.72
N GLU A 77 8.74 -26.14 23.98
CA GLU A 77 7.91 -25.73 25.12
C GLU A 77 7.48 -24.27 25.02
N VAL A 78 8.42 -23.36 24.72
CA VAL A 78 8.10 -21.93 24.57
C VAL A 78 7.15 -21.68 23.39
N VAL A 79 7.28 -22.42 22.29
CA VAL A 79 6.34 -22.30 21.16
C VAL A 79 4.94 -22.82 21.52
N LEU A 80 4.85 -23.90 22.28
CA LEU A 80 3.56 -24.46 22.72
C LEU A 80 2.85 -23.54 23.72
N ASP A 81 3.60 -22.97 24.66
CA ASP A 81 3.10 -21.97 25.61
C ASP A 81 2.55 -20.73 24.88
N TYR A 82 3.30 -20.20 23.90
CA TYR A 82 2.83 -19.09 23.06
C TYR A 82 1.52 -19.40 22.33
N ARG A 83 1.31 -20.65 21.90
CA ARG A 83 0.09 -21.07 21.17
C ARG A 83 -1.08 -21.36 22.10
N GLY A 84 -0.90 -21.34 23.42
CA GLY A 84 -1.91 -21.78 24.39
C GLY A 84 -2.31 -23.24 24.19
N ALA A 85 -1.40 -24.06 23.65
CA ALA A 85 -1.63 -25.45 23.27
C ALA A 85 -1.20 -26.43 24.39
N GLN A 86 -1.13 -25.97 25.63
CA GLN A 86 -0.95 -26.82 26.80
C GLN A 86 -2.23 -27.63 27.05
N GLY A 87 -2.06 -28.95 27.23
CA GLY A 87 -3.14 -29.89 27.56
C GLY A 87 -3.35 -30.00 29.07
#